data_AF-A0A0E0RH84-F1
#
_entry.id   AF-A0A0E0RH84-F1
#
_cell.length_a   1.000
_cell.length_b   1.000
_cell.length_c   1.000
_cell.angle_alpha   90.00
_cell.angle_beta   90.00
_cell.angle_gamma   90.00
#
_symmetry.space_group_name_H-M   'P 1'
#
loop_
_entity.id
_entity.type
_entity.pdbx_description
1 polymer ?
#
loop_
_entity_poly.entity_id
_entity_poly.type
_entity_poly.pdbx_seq_one_letter_code
_entity_poly.pdbx_strand_id
1 'polypeptide(L)'
;MAAAAFARHGIRRERARHVARLRAAASLRLSVASAIRGLAVRSTATRRCVKTASGLIRQTQRLLPVGERDLDGGGEATTTERVVTVVEFLATFQGMEAELEADMEAMGPEHERLLRRHDAAVGAELAEAAALEAIPELPPATEEEVQLVREACRRVLSDLVVLIGFFKAVANNLRD
;
A
#
# COMPACT_ATOMS: atom_id res chain seq x y z
N MET A 1 -37.16 -0.62 30.85
CA MET A 1 -36.74 0.55 30.03
C MET A 1 -35.23 0.60 29.82
N ALA A 2 -34.40 0.58 30.87
CA ALA A 2 -32.93 0.62 30.73
C ALA A 2 -32.34 -0.51 29.84
N ALA A 3 -32.80 -1.75 30.00
CA ALA A 3 -32.33 -2.88 29.18
C ALA A 3 -32.56 -2.69 27.67
N ALA A 4 -33.72 -2.15 27.28
CA ALA A 4 -34.04 -1.86 25.89
C ALA A 4 -33.19 -0.70 25.32
N ALA A 5 -32.97 0.35 26.12
CA ALA A 5 -32.08 1.45 25.76
C ALA A 5 -30.62 0.94 25.56
N PHE A 6 -30.16 0.02 26.40
CA PHE A 6 -28.85 -0.62 26.26
C PHE A 6 -28.74 -1.50 25.02
N ALA A 7 -29.74 -2.31 24.70
CA ALA A 7 -29.75 -3.13 23.50
C ALA A 7 -29.65 -2.26 22.24
N ARG A 8 -30.46 -1.19 22.16
CA ARG A 8 -30.41 -0.22 21.05
C ARG A 8 -29.07 0.52 20.98
N HIS A 9 -28.49 0.89 22.13
CA HIS A 9 -27.15 1.46 22.17
C HIS A 9 -26.08 0.48 21.63
N GLY A 10 -26.18 -0.79 21.99
CA GLY A 10 -25.31 -1.86 21.48
C GLY A 10 -25.34 -1.94 19.96
N ILE A 11 -26.54 -2.02 19.37
CA ILE A 11 -26.76 -2.05 17.91
C ILE A 11 -26.15 -0.80 17.25
N ARG A 12 -26.44 0.40 17.75
CA ARG A 12 -25.87 1.64 17.20
C ARG A 12 -24.34 1.66 17.26
N ARG A 13 -23.76 1.19 18.37
CA ARG A 13 -22.31 1.13 18.57
C ARG A 13 -21.66 0.12 17.64
N GLU A 14 -22.26 -1.04 17.49
CA GLU A 14 -21.81 -2.08 16.56
C GLU A 14 -21.83 -1.55 15.12
N ARG A 15 -22.97 -0.99 14.70
CA ARG A 15 -23.10 -0.38 13.37
C ARG A 15 -22.06 0.72 13.14
N ALA A 16 -21.86 1.62 14.10
CA ALA A 16 -20.86 2.68 13.99
C ALA A 16 -19.43 2.14 13.81
N ARG A 17 -19.08 1.02 14.45
CA ARG A 17 -17.78 0.36 14.27
C ARG A 17 -17.62 -0.21 12.87
N HIS A 18 -18.65 -0.85 12.33
CA HIS A 18 -18.63 -1.37 10.96
C HIS A 18 -18.55 -0.24 9.93
N VAL A 19 -19.29 0.86 10.13
CA VAL A 19 -19.17 2.06 9.28
C VAL A 19 -17.74 2.63 9.32
N ALA A 20 -17.11 2.69 10.50
CA ALA A 20 -15.73 3.16 10.61
C ALA A 20 -14.74 2.25 9.87
N ARG A 21 -14.91 0.92 9.99
CA ARG A 21 -14.09 -0.07 9.29
C ARG A 21 -14.30 -0.05 7.78
N LEU A 22 -15.54 0.11 7.32
CA LEU A 22 -15.88 0.30 5.91
C LEU A 22 -15.16 1.52 5.33
N ARG A 23 -15.20 2.66 6.01
CA ARG A 23 -14.48 3.88 5.59
C ARG A 23 -12.97 3.66 5.54
N ALA A 24 -12.41 2.95 6.51
CA ALA A 24 -10.98 2.63 6.51
C ALA A 24 -10.60 1.72 5.33
N ALA A 25 -11.40 0.70 5.04
CA ALA A 25 -11.20 -0.20 3.89
C ALA A 25 -11.29 0.55 2.56
N ALA A 26 -12.30 1.40 2.38
CA ALA A 26 -12.45 2.23 1.18
C ALA A 26 -11.28 3.21 1.00
N SER A 27 -10.84 3.86 2.09
CA SER A 27 -9.66 4.74 2.07
C SER A 27 -8.39 3.98 1.67
N LEU A 28 -8.18 2.79 2.24
CA LEU A 28 -7.05 1.92 1.87
C LEU A 28 -7.10 1.53 0.40
N ARG A 29 -8.27 1.11 -0.11
CA ARG A 29 -8.46 0.76 -1.52
C ARG A 29 -8.09 1.92 -2.44
N LEU A 30 -8.58 3.12 -2.16
CA LEU A 30 -8.29 4.32 -2.94
C LEU A 30 -6.81 4.69 -2.91
N SER A 31 -6.17 4.58 -1.75
CA SER A 31 -4.73 4.80 -1.58
C SER A 31 -3.90 3.82 -2.41
N VAL A 32 -4.19 2.52 -2.32
CA VAL A 32 -3.50 1.47 -3.09
C VAL A 32 -3.75 1.64 -4.59
N ALA A 33 -4.98 1.95 -5.02
CA ALA A 33 -5.28 2.25 -6.41
C ALA A 33 -4.47 3.43 -6.95
N SER A 34 -4.23 4.45 -6.12
CA SER A 34 -3.35 5.57 -6.46
C SER A 34 -1.90 5.14 -6.63
N ALA A 35 -1.38 4.29 -5.72
CA ALA A 35 -0.04 3.75 -5.82
C ALA A 35 0.15 2.91 -7.10
N ILE A 36 -0.83 2.09 -7.47
CA ILE A 36 -0.82 1.31 -8.73
C ILE A 36 -0.72 2.24 -9.94
N ARG A 37 -1.51 3.33 -9.98
CA ARG A 37 -1.41 4.33 -11.04
C ARG A 37 -0.04 5.00 -11.08
N GLY A 38 0.53 5.36 -9.93
CA GLY A 38 1.88 5.92 -9.82
C GLY A 38 2.95 4.96 -10.37
N LEU A 39 2.85 3.68 -10.05
CA LEU A 39 3.74 2.64 -10.58
C LEU A 39 3.61 2.50 -12.10
N ALA A 40 2.39 2.55 -12.64
CA ALA A 40 2.16 2.51 -14.08
C ALA A 40 2.78 3.71 -14.82
N VAL A 41 2.71 4.91 -14.23
CA VAL A 41 3.38 6.12 -14.76
C VAL A 41 4.89 5.93 -14.75
N ARG A 42 5.47 5.47 -13.63
CA ARG A 42 6.91 5.17 -13.52
C ARG A 42 7.36 4.14 -14.57
N SER A 43 6.66 3.01 -14.66
CA SER A 43 6.94 1.96 -15.65
C SER A 43 6.92 2.50 -17.09
N THR A 44 5.93 3.34 -17.41
CA THR A 44 5.83 3.97 -18.74
C THR A 44 7.00 4.91 -19.02
N ALA A 45 7.42 5.69 -18.01
CA ALA A 45 8.58 6.57 -18.13
C ALA A 45 9.88 5.78 -18.31
N THR A 46 10.13 4.76 -17.48
CA THR A 46 11.30 3.88 -17.59
C THR A 46 11.36 3.21 -18.95
N ARG A 47 10.23 2.69 -19.47
CA ARG A 47 10.17 2.11 -20.82
C ARG A 47 10.55 3.11 -21.92
N ARG A 48 10.20 4.39 -21.77
CA ARG A 48 10.65 5.43 -22.71
C ARG A 48 12.16 5.65 -22.62
N CYS A 49 12.71 5.68 -21.41
CA CYS A 49 14.16 5.78 -21.20
C CYS A 49 14.91 4.61 -21.81
N VAL A 50 14.42 3.37 -21.66
CA VAL A 50 15.00 2.17 -22.31
C VAL A 50 15.07 2.38 -23.82
N LYS A 51 13.96 2.77 -24.46
CA LYS A 51 13.94 3.04 -25.91
C LYS A 51 14.95 4.10 -26.34
N THR A 52 15.15 5.14 -25.52
CA THR A 52 16.17 6.16 -25.77
C THR A 52 17.58 5.55 -25.67
N ALA A 53 17.87 4.76 -24.63
CA ALA A 53 19.13 4.06 -24.46
C ALA A 53 19.43 3.15 -25.66
N SER A 54 18.48 2.29 -26.07
CA SER A 54 18.62 1.42 -27.24
C SER A 54 18.78 2.20 -28.55
N GLY A 55 18.24 3.42 -28.63
CA GLY A 55 18.44 4.34 -29.74
C GLY A 55 19.88 4.85 -29.81
N LEU A 56 20.42 5.29 -28.67
CA LEU A 56 21.80 5.75 -28.53
C LEU A 56 22.80 4.63 -28.82
N ILE A 57 22.57 3.42 -28.30
CA ILE A 57 23.40 2.24 -28.60
C ILE A 57 23.45 1.99 -30.11
N ARG A 58 22.30 1.95 -30.78
CA ARG A 58 22.24 1.76 -32.24
C ARG A 58 22.94 2.89 -33.00
N GLN A 59 22.82 4.13 -32.55
CA GLN A 59 23.50 5.27 -33.17
C GLN A 59 25.01 5.15 -33.01
N THR A 60 25.49 4.81 -31.83
CA THR A 60 26.91 4.65 -31.51
C THR A 60 27.52 3.44 -32.24
N GLN A 61 26.78 2.33 -32.37
CA GLN A 61 27.21 1.17 -33.15
C GLN A 61 27.47 1.50 -34.63
N ARG A 62 26.71 2.45 -35.22
CA ARG A 62 26.94 2.91 -36.61
C ARG A 62 28.23 3.72 -36.78
N LEU A 63 28.84 4.18 -35.69
CA LEU A 63 30.10 4.91 -35.71
C LEU A 63 31.31 3.97 -35.67
N LEU A 64 31.11 2.67 -35.38
CA LEU A 64 32.16 1.68 -35.46
C LEU A 64 32.53 1.46 -36.93
N PRO A 65 33.84 1.43 -37.27
CA PRO A 65 34.28 1.09 -38.61
C PRO A 65 33.87 -0.36 -38.92
N VAL A 66 33.10 -0.56 -40.00
CA VAL A 66 32.86 -1.90 -40.57
C VAL A 66 34.08 -2.23 -41.41
N GLY A 67 34.65 -3.42 -41.18
CA GLY A 67 35.90 -3.86 -41.81
C GLY A 67 35.95 -3.63 -43.32
N GLU A 68 37.17 -3.31 -43.75
CA GLU A 68 37.67 -3.16 -45.13
C GLU A 68 37.38 -1.81 -45.81
N ARG A 69 38.38 -0.93 -45.73
CA ARG A 69 39.03 -0.39 -46.92
C ARG A 69 40.49 -0.12 -46.62
N ASP A 70 41.34 -0.85 -47.33
CA ASP A 70 42.72 -0.50 -47.58
C ASP A 70 42.87 1.01 -47.78
N LEU A 71 43.92 1.59 -47.19
CA LEU A 71 44.94 2.38 -47.89
C LEU A 71 45.90 3.01 -46.87
N ASP A 72 47.15 2.61 -46.99
CA ASP A 72 48.39 3.36 -46.75
C ASP A 72 48.49 4.27 -45.50
N GLY A 73 49.29 3.79 -44.55
CA GLY A 73 50.37 4.55 -43.91
C GLY A 73 50.04 5.93 -43.36
N GLY A 74 49.50 6.01 -42.14
CA GLY A 74 49.58 7.24 -41.34
C GLY A 74 48.47 7.53 -40.33
N GLY A 75 47.41 6.72 -40.26
CA GLY A 75 46.18 7.06 -39.49
C GLY A 75 45.77 6.12 -38.36
N GLU A 76 46.49 5.02 -38.08
CA GLU A 76 46.10 3.96 -37.14
C GLU A 76 45.84 4.44 -35.69
N ALA A 77 46.62 5.39 -35.18
CA ALA A 77 46.46 5.87 -33.81
C ALA A 77 45.12 6.62 -33.60
N THR A 78 44.76 7.50 -34.53
CA THR A 78 43.51 8.29 -34.45
C THR A 78 42.26 7.44 -34.66
N THR A 79 42.37 6.36 -35.45
CA THR A 79 41.30 5.37 -35.61
C THR A 79 41.15 4.49 -34.37
N THR A 80 42.25 4.13 -33.71
CA THR A 80 42.22 3.34 -32.45
C THR A 80 41.61 4.16 -31.31
N GLU A 81 42.04 5.40 -31.10
CA GLU A 81 41.47 6.31 -30.09
C GLU A 81 39.97 6.52 -30.29
N ARG A 82 39.54 6.74 -31.54
CA ARG A 82 38.13 6.89 -31.88
C ARG A 82 37.32 5.62 -31.60
N VAL A 83 37.88 4.44 -31.91
CA VAL A 83 37.24 3.15 -31.58
C VAL A 83 37.10 2.98 -30.08
N VAL A 84 38.14 3.30 -29.29
CA VAL A 84 38.08 3.26 -27.81
C VAL A 84 36.95 4.15 -27.30
N THR A 85 36.88 5.40 -27.74
CA THR A 85 35.81 6.32 -27.34
C THR A 85 34.41 5.80 -27.71
N VAL A 86 34.24 5.22 -28.90
CA VAL A 86 32.96 4.64 -29.31
C VAL A 86 32.58 3.43 -28.44
N VAL A 87 33.54 2.58 -28.09
CA VAL A 87 33.33 1.44 -27.18
C VAL A 87 32.98 1.90 -25.76
N GLU A 88 33.63 2.94 -25.25
CA GLU A 88 33.31 3.53 -23.94
C GLU A 88 31.88 4.08 -23.89
N PHE A 89 31.44 4.77 -24.96
CA PHE A 89 30.06 5.22 -25.08
C PHE A 89 29.07 4.06 -25.16
N LEU A 90 29.39 2.99 -25.90
CA LEU A 90 28.55 1.79 -25.94
C LEU A 90 28.42 1.15 -24.57
N ALA A 91 29.52 0.95 -23.86
CA ALA A 91 29.52 0.40 -22.51
C ALA A 91 28.64 1.24 -21.56
N THR A 92 28.76 2.57 -21.65
CA THR A 92 27.94 3.50 -20.86
C THR A 92 26.45 3.35 -21.15
N PHE A 93 26.04 3.37 -22.41
CA PHE A 93 24.62 3.28 -22.78
C PHE A 93 24.03 1.90 -22.53
N GLN A 94 24.81 0.83 -22.72
CA GLN A 94 24.41 -0.53 -22.38
C GLN A 94 24.26 -0.72 -20.86
N GLY A 95 25.15 -0.13 -20.07
CA GLY A 95 25.01 -0.10 -18.61
C GLY A 95 23.71 0.59 -18.18
N MET A 96 23.42 1.76 -18.75
CA MET A 96 22.17 2.48 -18.49
C MET A 96 20.93 1.69 -18.93
N GLU A 97 20.96 1.02 -20.09
CA GLU A 97 19.87 0.15 -20.55
C GLU A 97 19.63 -1.00 -19.56
N ALA A 98 20.69 -1.68 -19.13
CA ALA A 98 20.61 -2.78 -18.18
C ALA A 98 20.06 -2.34 -16.81
N GLU A 99 20.48 -1.18 -16.29
CA GLU A 99 19.93 -0.61 -15.06
C GLU A 99 18.42 -0.33 -15.18
N LEU A 100 17.99 0.26 -16.30
CA LEU A 100 16.58 0.56 -16.54
C LEU A 100 15.74 -0.71 -16.72
N GLU A 101 16.28 -1.76 -17.32
CA GLU A 101 15.62 -3.07 -17.43
C GLU A 101 15.49 -3.74 -16.05
N ALA A 102 16.55 -3.72 -15.23
CA ALA A 102 16.51 -4.21 -13.87
C ALA A 102 15.47 -3.46 -13.02
N ASP A 103 15.39 -2.14 -13.17
CA ASP A 103 14.36 -1.31 -12.54
C ASP A 103 12.94 -1.74 -12.96
N MET A 104 12.70 -2.01 -14.25
CA MET A 104 11.40 -2.49 -14.71
C MET A 104 11.07 -3.87 -14.14
N GLU A 105 12.05 -4.78 -14.06
CA GLU A 105 11.85 -6.12 -13.49
C GLU A 105 11.51 -6.01 -12.00
N ALA A 106 12.19 -5.14 -11.26
CA ALA A 106 11.93 -4.88 -9.84
C ALA A 106 10.53 -4.30 -9.58
N MET A 107 9.93 -3.61 -10.56
CA MET A 107 8.55 -3.11 -10.44
C MET A 107 7.50 -4.23 -10.48
N GLY A 108 7.80 -5.41 -11.04
CA GLY A 108 6.88 -6.54 -11.13
C GLY A 108 6.37 -7.02 -9.76
N PRO A 109 7.27 -7.40 -8.84
CA PRO A 109 6.90 -7.79 -7.48
C PRO A 109 6.17 -6.67 -6.70
N GLU A 110 6.55 -5.40 -6.90
CA GLU A 110 5.86 -4.26 -6.30
C GLU A 110 4.40 -4.19 -6.79
N HIS A 111 4.20 -4.34 -8.11
CA HIS A 111 2.87 -4.35 -8.73
C HIS A 111 2.00 -5.48 -8.20
N GLU A 112 2.50 -6.71 -8.14
CA GLU A 112 1.76 -7.86 -7.61
C GLU A 112 1.37 -7.66 -6.15
N ARG A 113 2.28 -7.13 -5.33
CA ARG A 113 2.01 -6.83 -3.92
C ARG A 113 0.90 -5.79 -3.78
N LEU A 114 0.91 -4.77 -4.63
CA LEU A 114 -0.14 -3.75 -4.65
C LEU A 114 -1.49 -4.33 -5.08
N LEU A 115 -1.53 -5.20 -6.08
CA LEU A 115 -2.76 -5.89 -6.50
C LEU A 115 -3.36 -6.73 -5.37
N ARG A 116 -2.56 -7.58 -4.71
CA ARG A 116 -3.03 -8.38 -3.58
C ARG A 116 -3.57 -7.52 -2.43
N ARG A 117 -2.92 -6.38 -2.15
CA ARG A 117 -3.38 -5.41 -1.15
C ARG A 117 -4.68 -4.73 -1.57
N HIS A 118 -4.82 -4.39 -2.85
CA HIS A 118 -6.04 -3.81 -3.38
C HIS A 118 -7.21 -4.79 -3.23
N ASP A 119 -7.02 -6.05 -3.61
CA ASP A 119 -8.06 -7.08 -3.53
C ASP A 119 -8.44 -7.37 -2.07
N ALA A 120 -7.46 -7.40 -1.16
CA ALA A 120 -7.74 -7.49 0.28
C ALA A 120 -8.57 -6.31 0.80
N ALA A 121 -8.28 -5.09 0.34
CA ALA A 121 -9.04 -3.90 0.72
C ALA A 121 -10.47 -3.94 0.16
N VAL A 122 -10.66 -4.38 -1.09
CA VAL A 122 -11.98 -4.62 -1.70
C VAL A 122 -12.74 -5.68 -0.91
N GLY A 123 -12.10 -6.81 -0.58
CA GLY A 123 -12.72 -7.87 0.21
C GLY A 123 -13.16 -7.39 1.60
N ALA A 124 -12.35 -6.57 2.27
CA ALA A 124 -12.71 -5.96 3.55
C ALA A 124 -13.89 -4.97 3.40
N GLU A 125 -13.91 -4.14 2.35
CA GLU A 125 -15.01 -3.21 2.09
C GLU A 125 -16.32 -3.96 1.86
N LEU A 126 -16.30 -5.02 1.04
CA LEU A 126 -17.48 -5.86 0.79
C LEU A 126 -17.96 -6.60 2.04
N ALA A 127 -17.03 -7.14 2.85
CA ALA A 127 -17.38 -7.81 4.09
C ALA A 127 -18.02 -6.85 5.11
N GLU A 128 -17.48 -5.64 5.26
CA GLU A 128 -18.02 -4.64 6.17
C GLU A 128 -19.36 -4.08 5.65
N ALA A 129 -19.54 -3.94 4.32
CA ALA A 129 -20.83 -3.57 3.73
C ALA A 129 -21.90 -4.64 3.98
N ALA A 130 -21.60 -5.92 3.75
CA ALA A 130 -22.51 -7.03 4.03
C ALA A 130 -22.86 -7.12 5.53
N ALA A 131 -21.90 -6.87 6.42
CA ALA A 131 -22.15 -6.83 7.86
C ALA A 131 -23.11 -5.68 8.23
N LEU A 132 -22.99 -4.51 7.58
CA LEU A 132 -23.89 -3.38 7.83
C LEU A 132 -25.32 -3.63 7.36
N GLU A 133 -25.53 -4.42 6.31
CA GLU A 133 -26.87 -4.82 5.86
C GLU A 133 -27.58 -5.69 6.90
N ALA A 134 -26.82 -6.51 7.64
CA ALA A 134 -27.37 -7.35 8.70
C ALA A 134 -27.73 -6.57 9.99
N ILE A 135 -27.15 -5.38 10.19
CA ILE A 135 -27.36 -4.57 11.40
C ILE A 135 -28.45 -3.52 11.15
N PRO A 136 -29.59 -3.57 11.87
CA PRO A 136 -30.68 -2.64 11.64
C PRO A 136 -30.25 -1.17 11.86
N GLU A 137 -30.68 -0.29 10.97
CA GLU A 137 -30.56 1.15 11.17
C GLU A 137 -31.56 1.62 12.21
N LEU A 138 -31.03 2.09 13.35
CA LEU A 138 -31.82 2.69 14.40
C LEU A 138 -31.76 4.22 14.31
N PRO A 139 -32.84 4.92 14.68
CA PRO A 139 -32.81 6.37 14.82
C PRO A 139 -31.75 6.79 15.85
N PRO A 140 -31.27 8.05 15.83
CA PRO A 140 -30.36 8.58 16.84
C PRO A 140 -30.88 8.33 18.26
N ALA A 141 -29.95 8.18 19.22
CA ALA A 141 -30.33 8.00 20.62
C ALA A 141 -30.98 9.28 21.15
N THR A 142 -32.10 9.14 21.86
CA THR A 142 -32.72 10.25 22.59
C THR A 142 -31.92 10.58 23.84
N GLU A 143 -32.12 11.77 24.41
CA GLU A 143 -31.43 12.17 25.64
C GLU A 143 -31.72 11.22 26.81
N GLU A 144 -32.98 10.78 26.94
CA GLU A 144 -33.39 9.79 27.94
C GLU A 144 -32.66 8.46 27.78
N GLU A 145 -32.54 7.95 26.54
CA GLU A 145 -31.77 6.73 26.27
C GLU A 145 -30.30 6.89 26.65
N VAL A 146 -29.71 8.04 26.33
CA VAL A 146 -28.32 8.34 26.68
C VAL A 146 -28.13 8.41 28.20
N GLN A 147 -29.07 9.01 28.93
CA GLN A 147 -29.04 9.07 30.39
C GLN A 147 -29.17 7.67 31.01
N LEU A 148 -30.15 6.87 30.56
CA LEU A 148 -30.34 5.50 31.02
C LEU A 148 -29.08 4.63 30.77
N VAL A 149 -28.43 4.80 29.62
CA VAL A 149 -27.18 4.11 29.30
C VAL A 149 -26.04 4.55 30.21
N ARG A 150 -25.86 5.87 30.42
CA ARG A 150 -24.82 6.39 31.32
C ARG A 150 -25.01 5.92 32.76
N GLU A 151 -26.25 5.93 33.26
CA GLU A 151 -26.56 5.51 34.61
C GLU A 151 -26.26 4.04 34.84
N ALA A 152 -26.71 3.14 33.95
CA ALA A 152 -26.40 1.72 34.18
C ALA A 152 -24.91 1.41 33.96
N CYS A 153 -24.21 2.11 33.07
CA CYS A 153 -22.74 2.00 32.99
C CYS A 153 -22.06 2.41 34.30
N ARG A 154 -22.50 3.51 34.94
CA ARG A 154 -21.98 3.92 36.26
C ARG A 154 -22.25 2.88 37.33
N ARG A 155 -23.45 2.30 37.37
CA ARG A 155 -23.80 1.23 38.33
C ARG A 155 -22.91 0.00 38.13
N VAL A 156 -22.76 -0.47 36.89
CA VAL A 156 -21.87 -1.61 36.59
C VAL A 156 -20.42 -1.34 36.99
N LEU A 157 -19.90 -0.13 36.72
CA LEU A 157 -18.55 0.25 37.17
C LEU A 157 -18.43 0.26 38.69
N SER A 158 -19.43 0.79 39.40
CA SER A 158 -19.47 0.76 40.87
C SER A 158 -19.47 -0.68 41.40
N ASP A 159 -20.31 -1.54 40.83
CA ASP A 159 -20.40 -2.95 41.23
C ASP A 159 -19.08 -3.70 40.97
N LEU A 160 -18.44 -3.44 39.83
CA LEU A 160 -17.13 -3.99 39.51
C LEU A 160 -16.04 -3.53 40.49
N VAL A 161 -16.04 -2.26 40.89
CA VAL A 161 -15.09 -1.75 41.90
C VAL A 161 -15.29 -2.47 43.24
N VAL A 162 -16.53 -2.65 43.68
CA VAL A 162 -16.86 -3.38 44.91
C VAL A 162 -16.40 -4.84 44.80
N LEU A 163 -16.71 -5.50 43.69
CA LEU A 163 -16.34 -6.90 43.44
C LEU A 163 -14.81 -7.08 43.41
N ILE A 164 -14.08 -6.19 42.73
CA ILE A 164 -12.61 -6.21 42.72
C ILE A 164 -12.06 -5.98 44.13
N GLY A 165 -12.65 -5.07 44.90
CA GLY A 165 -12.29 -4.83 46.30
C GLY A 165 -12.47 -6.09 47.16
N PHE A 166 -13.59 -6.78 46.98
CA PHE A 166 -13.87 -8.05 47.65
C PHE A 166 -12.84 -9.12 47.29
N PHE A 167 -12.55 -9.33 46.00
CA PHE A 167 -11.56 -10.31 45.57
C PHE A 167 -10.15 -9.99 46.08
N LYS A 168 -9.76 -8.72 46.14
CA LYS A 168 -8.48 -8.31 46.74
C LYS A 168 -8.43 -8.62 48.24
N ALA A 169 -9.50 -8.35 48.97
CA ALA A 169 -9.58 -8.65 50.40
C ALA A 169 -9.49 -10.17 50.66
N VAL A 170 -10.20 -10.98 49.87
CA VAL A 170 -10.13 -12.45 49.97
C VAL A 170 -8.73 -12.97 49.63
N ALA A 171 -8.10 -12.46 48.57
CA ALA A 171 -6.75 -12.87 48.19
C ALA A 171 -5.68 -12.54 49.25
N ASN A 172 -5.86 -11.43 49.98
CA ASN A 172 -4.97 -11.08 51.08
C ASN A 172 -5.19 -12.00 52.31
N ASN A 173 -6.44 -12.31 52.65
CA ASN A 173 -6.74 -13.21 53.77
C ASN A 173 -6.37 -14.69 53.53
N LEU A 174 -6.12 -15.09 52.28
CA LEU A 174 -5.66 -16.44 51.91
C LEU A 174 -4.12 -16.55 51.82
N ARG A 175 -3.41 -15.44 52.01
CA ARG A 175 -1.94 -15.38 51.99
C ARG A 175 -1.31 -15.38 53.39
N ASP A 176 -2.12 -15.14 54.41
CA ASP A 176 -1.79 -15.28 55.84
C ASP A 176 -2.23 -16.65 56.36
#